data_AF-A0A3D5PRN2-F1
#
_entry.id   AF-A0A3D5PRN2-F1
#
_cell.length_a   1.000
_cell.length_b   1.000
_cell.length_c   1.000
_cell.angle_alpha   90.00
_cell.angle_beta   90.00
_cell.angle_gamma   90.00
#
_symmetry.space_group_name_H-M   'P 1'
#
loop_
_entity.id
_entity.type
_entity.pdbx_description
1 polymer ?
#
loop_
_entity_poly.entity_id
_entity_poly.type
_entity_poly.pdbx_seq_one_letter_code
_entity_poly.pdbx_strand_id
1 'polypeptide(L)'
;MSSNVISLSRRQNPKAHDRGALLHSFAKMRRDPNDVFWLKENAELLNILECSASMLDSYDLSAYAQIYDNLPKRLAFFPQYYRFFASIALDLEGLGLAGDHAETICARIDQQGLINAELSDLQRAETTRLLARRGMGVGEETDLQARLHRFINHSATFALPNHKVAYELTHIVFYLSEYGRRDPKISADAVQSLIFCGILAQLDQNTDLLAEVCIALRYAGKVAPQAWEDLVKTTAHAFEITLQDAGAGDNYHEYLVTNWAMAQMGANSFKDTYTSTGVGFYAAQNNIGALGAMSEILFSWDGPRSAQWSVMRRNVFTRLDDRVARHLSEIIKSTSEFEAFFDHFARASSGGSSVMAAQVHELARR
;
A
#
# COMPACT_ATOMS: atom_id res chain seq x y z
N MET A 1 -23.79 -45.94 -39.43
CA MET A 1 -23.36 -45.72 -38.04
C MET A 1 -22.43 -44.52 -38.03
N SER A 2 -22.97 -43.34 -37.75
CA SER A 2 -22.25 -42.07 -37.77
C SER A 2 -22.19 -41.54 -36.33
N SER A 3 -21.00 -41.62 -35.75
CA SER A 3 -20.68 -41.18 -34.39
C SER A 3 -20.63 -39.65 -34.34
N ASN A 4 -21.73 -39.01 -33.93
CA ASN A 4 -21.75 -37.60 -33.57
C ASN A 4 -21.20 -37.42 -32.15
N VAL A 5 -19.89 -37.28 -32.02
CA VAL A 5 -19.27 -36.77 -30.79
C VAL A 5 -19.18 -35.25 -30.93
N ILE A 6 -20.04 -34.54 -30.20
CA ILE A 6 -19.92 -33.10 -30.02
C ILE A 6 -18.71 -32.86 -29.12
N SER A 7 -17.64 -32.32 -29.68
CA SER A 7 -16.54 -31.75 -28.89
C SER A 7 -17.06 -30.54 -28.12
N LEU A 8 -17.24 -30.69 -26.82
CA LEU A 8 -17.44 -29.56 -25.91
C LEU A 8 -16.11 -28.84 -25.77
N SER A 9 -15.85 -27.86 -26.64
CA SER A 9 -14.75 -26.93 -26.49
C SER A 9 -14.87 -26.24 -25.13
N ARG A 10 -14.00 -26.62 -24.20
CA ARG A 10 -13.80 -25.92 -22.92
C ARG A 10 -13.41 -24.48 -23.29
N ARG A 11 -14.35 -23.53 -23.15
CA ARG A 11 -14.05 -22.10 -23.28
C ARG A 11 -13.04 -21.75 -22.19
N GLN A 12 -11.75 -21.85 -22.50
CA GLN A 12 -10.72 -21.17 -21.72
C GLN A 12 -11.00 -19.69 -21.87
N ASN A 13 -11.10 -19.00 -20.73
CA ASN A 13 -11.37 -17.57 -20.68
C ASN A 13 -10.12 -16.88 -21.23
N PRO A 14 -10.16 -16.14 -22.35
CA PRO A 14 -8.97 -15.54 -22.97
C PRO A 14 -8.18 -14.64 -22.00
N LYS A 15 -8.86 -14.10 -20.97
CA LYS A 15 -8.29 -13.25 -19.92
C LYS A 15 -7.41 -13.98 -18.89
N ALA A 16 -7.57 -15.30 -18.71
CA ALA A 16 -6.71 -16.06 -17.80
C ALA A 16 -5.27 -16.08 -18.33
N HIS A 17 -5.13 -16.31 -19.64
CA HIS A 17 -3.85 -16.34 -20.35
C HIS A 17 -3.06 -15.02 -20.29
N ASP A 18 -3.73 -13.87 -20.21
CA ASP A 18 -3.07 -12.56 -20.05
C ASP A 18 -2.39 -12.45 -18.68
N ARG A 19 -3.03 -12.91 -17.60
CA ARG A 19 -2.45 -12.86 -16.26
C ARG A 19 -1.31 -13.87 -16.10
N GLY A 20 -1.40 -15.03 -16.72
CA GLY A 20 -0.26 -15.96 -16.84
C GLY A 20 0.95 -15.32 -17.52
N ALA A 21 0.73 -14.51 -18.57
CA ALA A 21 1.81 -13.75 -19.22
C ALA A 21 2.42 -12.68 -18.31
N LEU A 22 1.59 -11.94 -17.56
CA LEU A 22 2.05 -10.99 -16.53
C LEU A 22 2.91 -11.69 -15.46
N LEU A 23 2.41 -12.80 -14.91
CA LEU A 23 3.12 -13.61 -13.93
C LEU A 23 4.46 -14.13 -14.44
N HIS A 24 4.49 -14.62 -15.69
CA HIS A 24 5.72 -15.06 -16.33
C HIS A 24 6.73 -13.91 -16.49
N SER A 25 6.27 -12.72 -16.88
CA SER A 25 7.11 -11.53 -17.01
C SER A 25 7.83 -11.20 -15.68
N PHE A 26 7.08 -11.12 -14.58
CA PHE A 26 7.64 -10.88 -13.24
C PHE A 26 8.56 -12.01 -12.76
N ALA A 27 8.16 -13.26 -13.00
CA ALA A 27 8.92 -14.41 -12.53
C ALA A 27 10.24 -14.61 -13.28
N LYS A 28 10.31 -14.28 -14.58
CA LYS A 28 11.41 -14.69 -15.48
C LYS A 28 12.11 -13.57 -16.24
N MET A 29 11.47 -12.44 -16.48
CA MET A 29 11.96 -11.46 -17.46
C MET A 29 12.40 -10.12 -16.85
N ARG A 30 11.78 -9.69 -15.74
CA ARG A 30 12.07 -8.38 -15.13
C ARG A 30 13.34 -8.37 -14.28
N ARG A 31 13.47 -9.33 -13.36
CA ARG A 31 14.56 -9.39 -12.37
C ARG A 31 15.17 -10.79 -12.29
N ASP A 32 16.42 -10.87 -11.85
CA ASP A 32 17.06 -12.16 -11.55
C ASP A 32 16.43 -12.76 -10.28
N PRO A 33 16.06 -14.07 -10.26
CA PRO A 33 15.48 -14.71 -9.08
C PRO A 33 16.34 -14.72 -7.80
N ASN A 34 17.62 -14.33 -7.88
CA ASN A 34 18.51 -14.17 -6.74
C ASN A 34 18.61 -12.72 -6.25
N ASP A 35 17.97 -11.77 -6.94
CA ASP A 35 17.86 -10.38 -6.51
C ASP A 35 16.77 -10.23 -5.44
N VAL A 36 17.03 -9.41 -4.41
CA VAL A 36 16.02 -9.07 -3.40
C VAL A 36 14.86 -8.27 -4.00
N PHE A 37 15.09 -7.49 -5.06
CA PHE A 37 14.02 -6.79 -5.77
C PHE A 37 13.07 -7.76 -6.48
N TRP A 38 13.57 -8.91 -6.94
CA TRP A 38 12.71 -9.98 -7.46
C TRP A 38 11.76 -10.48 -6.37
N LEU A 39 12.27 -10.74 -5.15
CA LEU A 39 11.44 -11.19 -4.04
C LEU A 39 10.34 -10.19 -3.70
N LYS A 40 10.68 -8.90 -3.68
CA LYS A 40 9.72 -7.82 -3.42
C LYS A 40 8.63 -7.76 -4.50
N GLU A 41 9.02 -7.60 -5.77
CA GLU A 41 8.10 -7.46 -6.91
C GLU A 41 7.13 -8.66 -7.00
N ASN A 42 7.65 -9.88 -6.84
CA ASN A 42 6.84 -11.08 -6.97
C ASN A 42 5.96 -11.34 -5.73
N ALA A 43 6.43 -11.04 -4.52
CA ALA A 43 5.58 -11.13 -3.31
C ALA A 43 4.39 -10.15 -3.39
N GLU A 44 4.63 -8.91 -3.85
CA GLU A 44 3.58 -7.90 -4.01
C GLU A 44 2.54 -8.31 -5.06
N LEU A 45 2.99 -8.71 -6.26
CA LEU A 45 2.10 -9.17 -7.33
C LEU A 45 1.24 -10.35 -6.88
N LEU A 46 1.86 -11.38 -6.30
CA LEU A 46 1.16 -12.59 -5.87
C LEU A 46 0.14 -12.28 -4.76
N ASN A 47 0.52 -11.51 -3.74
CA ASN A 47 -0.39 -11.12 -2.67
C ASN A 47 -1.57 -10.28 -3.20
N ILE A 48 -1.34 -9.34 -4.13
CA ILE A 48 -2.40 -8.53 -4.75
C ILE A 48 -3.37 -9.40 -5.55
N LEU A 49 -2.86 -10.34 -6.36
CA LEU A 49 -3.72 -11.27 -7.10
C LEU A 49 -4.53 -12.16 -6.16
N GLU A 50 -3.91 -12.63 -5.08
CA GLU A 50 -4.53 -13.51 -4.09
C GLU A 50 -5.64 -12.79 -3.32
N CYS A 51 -5.41 -11.56 -2.83
CA CYS A 51 -6.40 -10.79 -2.09
C CYS A 51 -7.43 -10.04 -2.98
N SER A 52 -7.23 -10.02 -4.30
CA SER A 52 -8.23 -9.56 -5.27
C SER A 52 -9.16 -10.67 -5.77
N ALA A 53 -9.12 -11.85 -5.15
CA ALA A 53 -9.90 -13.04 -5.51
C ALA A 53 -9.74 -13.43 -6.99
N SER A 54 -8.54 -13.23 -7.54
CA SER A 54 -8.21 -13.68 -8.88
C SER A 54 -8.02 -15.18 -8.88
N MET A 55 -8.94 -15.92 -9.50
CA MET A 55 -8.71 -17.34 -9.78
C MET A 55 -7.76 -17.47 -10.96
N LEU A 56 -6.65 -18.14 -10.74
CA LEU A 56 -5.68 -18.53 -11.77
C LEU A 56 -5.74 -20.05 -11.94
N ASP A 57 -5.35 -20.55 -13.11
CA ASP A 57 -5.15 -21.98 -13.27
C ASP A 57 -3.69 -22.39 -13.02
N SER A 58 -3.44 -23.69 -12.93
CA SER A 58 -2.09 -24.21 -12.68
C SER A 58 -1.09 -23.85 -13.78
N TYR A 59 -1.57 -23.57 -15.00
CA TYR A 59 -0.71 -23.20 -16.13
C TYR A 59 -0.20 -21.76 -15.96
N ASP A 60 -1.06 -20.84 -15.50
CA ASP A 60 -0.68 -19.46 -15.20
C ASP A 60 0.44 -19.35 -14.14
N LEU A 61 0.47 -20.30 -13.19
CA LEU A 61 1.45 -20.34 -12.09
C LEU A 61 2.73 -21.11 -12.43
N SER A 62 2.80 -21.77 -13.59
CA SER A 62 3.90 -22.67 -13.95
C SER A 62 5.29 -22.01 -13.93
N ALA A 63 5.36 -20.69 -14.18
CA ALA A 63 6.60 -19.93 -14.11
C ALA A 63 7.26 -19.95 -12.72
N TYR A 64 6.48 -20.14 -11.66
CA TYR A 64 6.95 -20.17 -10.27
C TYR A 64 7.30 -21.56 -9.76
N ALA A 65 6.92 -22.65 -10.44
CA ALA A 65 7.03 -24.02 -9.92
C ALA A 65 8.45 -24.35 -9.39
N GLN A 66 9.48 -24.11 -10.20
CA GLN A 66 10.87 -24.36 -9.79
C GLN A 66 11.30 -23.50 -8.60
N ILE A 67 10.81 -22.26 -8.50
CA ILE A 67 11.17 -21.37 -7.39
C ILE A 67 10.46 -21.83 -6.12
N TYR A 68 9.16 -22.14 -6.22
CA TYR A 68 8.34 -22.70 -5.15
C TYR A 68 9.02 -23.92 -4.50
N ASP A 69 9.38 -24.92 -5.31
CA ASP A 69 10.08 -26.14 -4.84
C ASP A 69 11.40 -25.84 -4.12
N ASN A 70 12.05 -24.72 -4.44
CA ASN A 70 13.31 -24.30 -3.84
C ASN A 70 13.15 -23.37 -2.62
N LEU A 71 11.94 -22.87 -2.32
CA LEU A 71 11.73 -21.92 -1.21
C LEU A 71 12.17 -22.50 0.15
N PRO A 72 11.90 -23.77 0.53
CA PRO A 72 12.37 -24.32 1.80
C PRO A 72 13.91 -24.34 1.91
N LYS A 73 14.60 -24.62 0.80
CA LYS A 73 16.07 -24.59 0.72
C LYS A 73 16.61 -23.16 0.82
N ARG A 74 15.96 -22.21 0.14
CA ARG A 74 16.31 -20.78 0.19
C ARG A 74 16.13 -20.22 1.60
N LEU A 75 15.04 -20.56 2.28
CA LEU A 75 14.81 -20.19 3.69
C LEU A 75 15.92 -20.73 4.60
N ALA A 76 16.35 -21.98 4.40
CA ALA A 76 17.42 -22.58 5.20
C ALA A 76 18.74 -21.81 5.10
N PHE A 77 19.04 -21.24 3.93
CA PHE A 77 20.31 -20.58 3.64
C PHE A 77 20.25 -19.06 3.82
N PHE A 78 19.11 -18.44 3.55
CA PHE A 78 18.88 -16.99 3.65
C PHE A 78 17.71 -16.65 4.58
N PRO A 79 17.79 -16.99 5.88
CA PRO A 79 16.68 -16.80 6.82
C PRO A 79 16.24 -15.34 6.95
N GLN A 80 17.10 -14.35 6.65
CA GLN A 80 16.75 -12.93 6.69
C GLN A 80 15.64 -12.51 5.71
N TYR A 81 15.36 -13.33 4.68
CA TYR A 81 14.30 -13.06 3.68
C TYR A 81 13.02 -13.88 3.92
N TYR A 82 12.86 -14.46 5.11
CA TYR A 82 11.76 -15.39 5.39
C TYR A 82 10.36 -14.81 5.12
N ARG A 83 10.12 -13.51 5.38
CA ARG A 83 8.83 -12.87 5.12
C ARG A 83 8.43 -12.96 3.64
N PHE A 84 9.37 -12.71 2.74
CA PHE A 84 9.15 -12.87 1.30
C PHE A 84 8.91 -14.34 0.92
N PHE A 85 9.73 -15.26 1.41
CA PHE A 85 9.56 -16.69 1.09
C PHE A 85 8.23 -17.24 1.59
N ALA A 86 7.81 -16.86 2.80
CA ALA A 86 6.52 -17.23 3.37
C ALA A 86 5.37 -16.60 2.57
N SER A 87 5.42 -15.30 2.26
CA SER A 87 4.37 -14.65 1.46
C SER A 87 4.22 -15.33 0.10
N ILE A 88 5.32 -15.49 -0.66
CA ILE A 88 5.31 -16.12 -1.97
C ILE A 88 4.73 -17.54 -1.90
N ALA A 89 5.18 -18.37 -0.93
CA ALA A 89 4.66 -19.73 -0.79
C ALA A 89 3.16 -19.76 -0.47
N LEU A 90 2.74 -18.96 0.51
CA LEU A 90 1.34 -18.87 0.93
C LEU A 90 0.43 -18.35 -0.19
N ASP A 91 0.90 -17.36 -0.94
CA ASP A 91 0.11 -16.72 -2.00
C ASP A 91 0.05 -17.60 -3.25
N LEU A 92 1.12 -18.31 -3.62
CA LEU A 92 1.07 -19.32 -4.68
C LEU A 92 0.07 -20.45 -4.35
N GLU A 93 0.11 -20.97 -3.12
CA GLU A 93 -0.86 -21.98 -2.67
C GLU A 93 -2.28 -21.43 -2.62
N GLY A 94 -2.46 -20.18 -2.13
CA GLY A 94 -3.75 -19.49 -2.11
C GLY A 94 -4.34 -19.22 -3.50
N LEU A 95 -3.47 -19.01 -4.50
CA LEU A 95 -3.83 -18.84 -5.91
C LEU A 95 -4.10 -20.18 -6.64
N GLY A 96 -3.85 -21.32 -5.99
CA GLY A 96 -4.18 -22.66 -6.49
C GLY A 96 -3.00 -23.52 -6.92
N LEU A 97 -1.75 -23.13 -6.65
CA LEU A 97 -0.61 -24.02 -6.83
C LEU A 97 -0.67 -25.13 -5.76
N ALA A 98 -0.66 -26.39 -6.18
CA ALA A 98 -0.69 -27.51 -5.25
C ALA A 98 0.67 -27.67 -4.53
N GLY A 99 0.62 -27.87 -3.21
CA GLY A 99 1.79 -28.19 -2.39
C GLY A 99 1.57 -27.87 -0.91
N ASP A 100 2.61 -28.06 -0.11
CA ASP A 100 2.63 -27.90 1.36
C ASP A 100 3.86 -27.10 1.86
N HIS A 101 4.61 -26.47 0.95
CA HIS A 101 5.83 -25.77 1.31
C HIS A 101 5.57 -24.55 2.18
N ALA A 102 4.42 -23.87 2.05
CA ALA A 102 4.07 -22.77 2.92
C ALA A 102 3.89 -23.24 4.37
N GLU A 103 3.31 -24.41 4.61
CA GLU A 103 3.20 -25.00 5.96
C GLU A 103 4.59 -25.32 6.53
N THR A 104 5.46 -25.95 5.74
CA THR A 104 6.84 -26.25 6.14
C THR A 104 7.64 -24.99 6.46
N ILE A 105 7.49 -23.93 5.64
CA ILE A 105 8.15 -22.64 5.82
C ILE A 105 7.65 -21.95 7.09
N CYS A 106 6.33 -21.86 7.28
CA CYS A 106 5.74 -21.24 8.47
C CYS A 106 6.16 -21.98 9.74
N ALA A 107 6.14 -23.32 9.74
CA ALA A 107 6.55 -24.13 10.88
C ALA A 107 8.02 -23.87 11.26
N ARG A 108 8.90 -23.72 10.26
CA ARG A 108 10.31 -23.38 10.51
C ARG A 108 10.47 -21.96 11.07
N ILE A 109 9.74 -20.98 10.55
CA ILE A 109 9.77 -19.59 11.04
C ILE A 109 9.36 -19.55 12.52
N ASP A 110 8.27 -20.24 12.85
CA ASP A 110 7.73 -20.35 14.20
C ASP A 110 8.72 -21.08 15.14
N GLN A 111 9.22 -22.26 14.74
CA GLN A 111 10.17 -23.05 15.51
C GLN A 111 11.48 -22.31 15.80
N GLN A 112 11.99 -21.53 14.84
CA GLN A 112 13.22 -20.75 15.01
C GLN A 112 12.99 -19.41 15.70
N GLY A 113 11.73 -19.02 15.94
CA GLY A 113 11.38 -17.75 16.55
C GLY A 113 11.90 -16.55 15.76
N LEU A 114 11.89 -16.61 14.42
CA LEU A 114 12.48 -15.56 13.57
C LEU A 114 11.81 -14.18 13.76
N ILE A 115 10.55 -14.16 14.19
CA ILE A 115 9.82 -12.94 14.55
C ILE A 115 10.53 -12.12 15.64
N ASN A 116 11.28 -12.78 16.54
CA ASN A 116 11.99 -12.12 17.64
C ASN A 116 13.20 -11.30 17.15
N ALA A 117 13.68 -11.56 15.93
CA ALA A 117 14.76 -10.81 15.31
C ALA A 117 14.30 -9.55 14.59
N GLU A 118 12.99 -9.35 14.42
CA GLU A 118 12.47 -8.17 13.74
C GLU A 118 12.70 -6.90 14.56
N LEU A 119 12.99 -5.79 13.88
CA LEU A 119 13.22 -4.52 14.58
C LEU A 119 11.92 -3.74 14.73
N SER A 120 11.08 -3.72 13.70
CA SER A 120 9.85 -2.92 13.72
C SER A 120 8.62 -3.73 14.13
N ASP A 121 7.67 -3.04 14.75
CA ASP A 121 6.34 -3.62 15.01
C ASP A 121 5.62 -3.97 13.70
N LEU A 122 5.86 -3.21 12.62
CA LEU A 122 5.28 -3.49 11.31
C LEU A 122 5.73 -4.86 10.77
N GLN A 123 7.02 -5.17 10.86
CA GLN A 123 7.58 -6.44 10.41
C GLN A 123 7.09 -7.62 11.28
N ARG A 124 6.96 -7.39 12.59
CA ARG A 124 6.34 -8.37 13.50
C ARG A 124 4.87 -8.63 13.14
N ALA A 125 4.12 -7.57 12.81
CA ALA A 125 2.72 -7.67 12.42
C ALA A 125 2.54 -8.46 11.12
N GLU A 126 3.39 -8.19 10.12
CA GLU A 126 3.43 -8.95 8.87
C GLU A 126 3.69 -10.44 9.14
N THR A 127 4.70 -10.74 9.95
CA THR A 127 5.06 -12.12 10.30
C THR A 127 3.94 -12.83 11.06
N THR A 128 3.32 -12.15 12.01
CA THR A 128 2.16 -12.66 12.75
C THR A 128 1.03 -13.03 11.78
N ARG A 129 0.74 -12.15 10.79
CA ARG A 129 -0.25 -12.43 9.74
C ARG A 129 0.12 -13.66 8.92
N LEU A 130 1.38 -13.76 8.48
CA LEU A 130 1.84 -14.87 7.64
C LEU A 130 1.70 -16.22 8.37
N LEU A 131 2.11 -16.29 9.63
CA LEU A 131 1.98 -17.50 10.46
C LEU A 131 0.51 -17.86 10.75
N ALA A 132 -0.34 -16.86 10.99
CA ALA A 132 -1.76 -17.06 11.26
C ALA A 132 -2.50 -17.75 10.09
N ARG A 133 -2.05 -17.56 8.84
CA ARG A 133 -2.61 -18.26 7.65
C ARG A 133 -2.43 -19.77 7.66
N ARG A 134 -1.61 -20.30 8.56
CA ARG A 134 -1.43 -21.75 8.82
C ARG A 134 -1.77 -22.12 10.26
N GLY A 135 -2.44 -21.23 11.00
CA GLY A 135 -2.78 -21.46 12.40
C GLY A 135 -1.56 -21.54 13.33
N MET A 136 -0.44 -20.94 12.94
CA MET A 136 0.82 -20.90 13.70
C MET A 136 1.04 -19.52 14.32
N GLY A 137 1.98 -19.40 15.26
CA GLY A 137 2.25 -18.13 15.95
C GLY A 137 1.05 -17.62 16.76
N VAL A 138 0.15 -18.52 17.17
CA VAL A 138 -1.11 -18.17 17.84
C VAL A 138 -0.86 -17.87 19.31
N GLY A 139 -0.38 -16.65 19.56
CA GLY A 139 -0.65 -15.89 20.77
C GLY A 139 -0.90 -14.47 20.30
N GLU A 140 -2.06 -13.89 20.62
CA GLU A 140 -2.24 -12.45 20.42
C GLU A 140 -1.16 -11.76 21.26
N GLU A 141 -0.10 -11.27 20.62
CA GLU A 141 0.74 -10.25 21.22
C GLU A 141 -0.13 -8.99 21.36
N THR A 142 -0.97 -8.99 22.39
CA THR A 142 -1.87 -7.88 22.75
C THR A 142 -1.11 -6.57 22.81
N ASP A 143 0.14 -6.61 23.25
CA ASP A 143 1.05 -5.47 23.27
C ASP A 143 1.44 -4.97 21.88
N LEU A 144 1.69 -5.87 20.91
CA LEU A 144 1.98 -5.50 19.52
C LEU A 144 0.77 -4.81 18.90
N GLN A 145 -0.41 -5.43 18.97
CA GLN A 145 -1.63 -4.82 18.44
C GLN A 145 -1.90 -3.46 19.11
N ALA A 146 -1.72 -3.35 20.42
CA ALA A 146 -1.89 -2.08 21.13
C ALA A 146 -0.90 -1.00 20.67
N ARG A 147 0.37 -1.36 20.39
CA ARG A 147 1.35 -0.42 19.82
C ARG A 147 0.96 0.04 18.42
N LEU A 148 0.53 -0.87 17.56
CA LEU A 148 0.06 -0.55 16.20
C LEU A 148 -1.15 0.39 16.24
N HIS A 149 -2.16 0.07 17.07
CA HIS A 149 -3.34 0.93 17.24
C HIS A 149 -2.97 2.31 17.80
N ARG A 150 -2.06 2.41 18.78
CA ARG A 150 -1.59 3.71 19.27
C ARG A 150 -0.91 4.54 18.19
N PHE A 151 -0.10 3.91 17.34
CA PHE A 151 0.56 4.59 16.23
C PHE A 151 -0.44 5.15 15.22
N ILE A 152 -1.36 4.31 14.72
CA ILE A 152 -2.34 4.74 13.71
C ILE A 152 -3.40 5.69 14.27
N ASN A 153 -3.61 5.76 15.58
CA ASN A 153 -4.54 6.72 16.20
C ASN A 153 -3.95 8.14 16.32
N HIS A 154 -2.66 8.35 16.04
CA HIS A 154 -2.04 9.67 16.19
C HIS A 154 -2.15 10.52 14.91
N SER A 155 -3.37 10.98 14.60
CA SER A 155 -3.70 11.67 13.34
C SER A 155 -2.80 12.84 12.99
N ALA A 156 -2.35 13.63 13.97
CA ALA A 156 -1.44 14.75 13.76
C ALA A 156 -0.13 14.35 13.03
N THR A 157 0.37 13.12 13.24
CA THR A 157 1.54 12.59 12.52
C THR A 157 1.28 12.48 11.02
N PHE A 158 0.07 12.06 10.64
CA PHE A 158 -0.33 11.83 9.25
C PHE A 158 -0.84 13.08 8.55
N ALA A 159 -0.87 14.21 9.25
CA ALA A 159 -1.03 15.53 8.65
C ALA A 159 0.30 16.16 8.21
N LEU A 160 1.43 15.48 8.40
CA LEU A 160 2.77 15.99 8.05
C LEU A 160 3.41 15.17 6.92
N PRO A 161 4.15 15.80 5.99
CA PRO A 161 4.83 15.09 4.91
C PRO A 161 5.86 14.09 5.44
N ASN A 162 5.55 12.79 5.39
CA ASN A 162 6.47 11.71 5.71
C ASN A 162 6.03 10.43 5.00
N HIS A 163 6.63 10.16 3.83
CA HIS A 163 6.17 9.09 2.94
C HIS A 163 6.28 7.73 3.64
N LYS A 164 7.38 7.47 4.34
CA LYS A 164 7.58 6.21 5.06
C LYS A 164 6.42 5.95 6.03
N VAL A 165 6.13 6.91 6.90
CA VAL A 165 5.08 6.77 7.93
C VAL A 165 3.69 6.63 7.30
N ALA A 166 3.44 7.30 6.17
CA ALA A 166 2.20 7.16 5.42
C ALA A 166 1.96 5.73 4.89
N TYR A 167 2.97 5.09 4.29
CA TYR A 167 2.87 3.67 3.88
C TYR A 167 2.80 2.71 5.07
N GLU A 168 3.48 3.03 6.19
CA GLU A 168 3.36 2.20 7.39
C GLU A 168 1.92 2.20 7.94
N LEU A 169 1.21 3.33 7.87
CA LEU A 169 -0.21 3.41 8.27
C LEU A 169 -1.11 2.47 7.46
N THR A 170 -1.03 2.52 6.14
CA THR A 170 -1.85 1.67 5.25
C THR A 170 -1.50 0.19 5.44
N HIS A 171 -0.21 -0.14 5.55
CA HIS A 171 0.23 -1.52 5.80
C HIS A 171 -0.26 -2.08 7.14
N ILE A 172 -0.29 -1.27 8.22
CA ILE A 172 -0.88 -1.70 9.49
C ILE A 172 -2.34 -2.09 9.30
N VAL A 173 -3.12 -1.29 8.58
CA VAL A 173 -4.53 -1.61 8.30
C VAL A 173 -4.63 -2.86 7.43
N PHE A 174 -3.75 -3.06 6.45
CA PHE A 174 -3.71 -4.28 5.64
C PHE A 174 -3.41 -5.52 6.48
N TYR A 175 -2.47 -5.46 7.42
CA TYR A 175 -2.17 -6.59 8.29
C TYR A 175 -3.28 -6.85 9.32
N LEU A 176 -3.82 -5.81 9.95
CA LEU A 176 -4.92 -5.94 10.91
C LEU A 176 -6.18 -6.53 10.27
N SER A 177 -6.46 -6.18 9.01
CA SER A 177 -7.61 -6.68 8.24
C SER A 177 -7.35 -8.02 7.55
N GLU A 178 -6.14 -8.59 7.66
CA GLU A 178 -5.71 -9.74 6.86
C GLU A 178 -5.93 -9.54 5.35
N TYR A 179 -5.58 -8.35 4.86
CA TYR A 179 -5.86 -7.86 3.51
C TYR A 179 -7.35 -7.97 3.16
N GLY A 180 -8.21 -7.45 4.05
CA GLY A 180 -9.66 -7.36 3.84
C GLY A 180 -10.49 -8.58 4.24
N ARG A 181 -9.90 -9.64 4.79
CA ARG A 181 -10.63 -10.85 5.23
C ARG A 181 -11.38 -10.66 6.54
N ARG A 182 -10.99 -9.68 7.36
CA ARG A 182 -11.62 -9.38 8.64
C ARG A 182 -11.63 -7.88 8.93
N ASP A 183 -12.52 -7.48 9.83
CA ASP A 183 -12.57 -6.11 10.34
C ASP A 183 -11.27 -5.81 11.11
N PRO A 184 -10.49 -4.78 10.72
CA PRO A 184 -9.27 -4.38 11.41
C PRO A 184 -9.52 -3.68 12.75
N LYS A 185 -10.79 -3.40 13.12
CA LYS A 185 -11.20 -2.77 14.38
C LYS A 185 -10.48 -1.45 14.68
N ILE A 186 -10.23 -0.65 13.64
CA ILE A 186 -9.56 0.65 13.80
C ILE A 186 -10.51 1.69 14.39
N SER A 187 -9.96 2.64 15.15
CA SER A 187 -10.73 3.71 15.79
C SER A 187 -11.15 4.81 14.80
N ALA A 188 -11.98 5.75 15.26
CA ALA A 188 -12.26 6.96 14.50
C ALA A 188 -11.00 7.80 14.23
N ASP A 189 -10.05 7.87 15.17
CA ASP A 189 -8.79 8.61 15.00
C ASP A 189 -7.88 7.96 13.95
N ALA A 190 -7.92 6.63 13.84
CA ALA A 190 -7.21 5.92 12.77
C ALA A 190 -7.84 6.16 11.39
N VAL A 191 -9.17 6.27 11.33
CA VAL A 191 -9.86 6.69 10.10
C VAL A 191 -9.47 8.13 9.75
N GLN A 192 -9.41 9.03 10.73
CA GLN A 192 -8.93 10.41 10.51
C GLN A 192 -7.50 10.43 9.97
N SER A 193 -6.63 9.57 10.51
CA SER A 193 -5.24 9.40 10.05
C SER A 193 -5.18 8.98 8.58
N LEU A 194 -6.01 8.01 8.16
CA LEU A 194 -6.14 7.62 6.74
C LEU A 194 -6.62 8.79 5.89
N ILE A 195 -7.58 9.58 6.36
CA ILE A 195 -8.07 10.75 5.62
C ILE A 195 -6.98 11.82 5.47
N PHE A 196 -6.22 12.13 6.53
CA PHE A 196 -5.10 13.07 6.45
C PHE A 196 -4.00 12.58 5.51
N CYS A 197 -3.70 11.28 5.55
CA CYS A 197 -2.78 10.65 4.62
C CYS A 197 -3.26 10.76 3.16
N GLY A 198 -4.56 10.56 2.90
CA GLY A 198 -5.14 10.73 1.55
C GLY A 198 -5.15 12.19 1.06
N ILE A 199 -5.27 13.17 1.97
CA ILE A 199 -5.08 14.58 1.63
C ILE A 199 -3.63 14.85 1.22
N LEU A 200 -2.64 14.36 1.99
CA LEU A 200 -1.23 14.47 1.61
C LEU A 200 -0.93 13.82 0.27
N ALA A 201 -1.46 12.62 0.04
CA ALA A 201 -1.27 11.89 -1.21
C ALA A 201 -1.76 12.70 -2.42
N GLN A 202 -2.93 13.35 -2.33
CA GLN A 202 -3.40 14.25 -3.40
C GLN A 202 -2.55 15.52 -3.53
N LEU A 203 -2.14 16.13 -2.40
CA LEU A 203 -1.28 17.31 -2.42
C LEU A 203 0.05 17.00 -3.14
N ASP A 204 0.56 15.78 -2.98
CA ASP A 204 1.81 15.30 -3.60
C ASP A 204 1.61 14.65 -4.98
N GLN A 205 0.37 14.47 -5.45
CA GLN A 205 0.05 13.67 -6.65
C GLN A 205 0.52 12.21 -6.56
N ASN A 206 0.65 11.67 -5.35
CA ASN A 206 1.04 10.30 -5.11
C ASN A 206 -0.19 9.38 -5.19
N THR A 207 -0.53 8.92 -6.40
CA THR A 207 -1.71 8.04 -6.60
C THR A 207 -1.48 6.64 -6.04
N ASP A 208 -0.23 6.19 -5.95
CA ASP A 208 0.14 4.93 -5.31
C ASP A 208 -0.33 4.88 -3.85
N LEU A 209 0.09 5.86 -3.04
CA LEU A 209 -0.35 6.00 -1.65
C LEU A 209 -1.85 6.29 -1.55
N LEU A 210 -2.42 7.09 -2.46
CA LEU A 210 -3.85 7.39 -2.46
C LEU A 210 -4.69 6.11 -2.68
N ALA A 211 -4.24 5.23 -3.57
CA ALA A 211 -4.87 3.95 -3.81
C ALA A 211 -4.81 3.06 -2.57
N GLU A 212 -3.67 2.99 -1.88
CA GLU A 212 -3.55 2.27 -0.60
C GLU A 212 -4.49 2.82 0.48
N VAL A 213 -4.60 4.15 0.60
CA VAL A 213 -5.54 4.80 1.54
C VAL A 213 -6.98 4.40 1.22
N CYS A 214 -7.38 4.43 -0.06
CA CYS A 214 -8.71 4.01 -0.48
C CYS A 214 -8.99 2.55 -0.13
N ILE A 215 -8.01 1.66 -0.32
CA ILE A 215 -8.13 0.24 0.07
C ILE A 215 -8.24 0.09 1.58
N ALA A 216 -7.39 0.78 2.35
CA ALA A 216 -7.39 0.72 3.81
C ALA A 216 -8.71 1.21 4.41
N LEU A 217 -9.26 2.32 3.91
CA LEU A 217 -10.58 2.82 4.29
C LEU A 217 -11.67 1.76 4.03
N ARG A 218 -11.63 1.13 2.85
CA ARG A 218 -12.59 0.09 2.49
C ARG A 218 -12.50 -1.15 3.38
N TYR A 219 -11.30 -1.62 3.69
CA TYR A 219 -11.09 -2.72 4.63
C TYR A 219 -11.56 -2.38 6.05
N ALA A 220 -11.54 -1.11 6.44
CA ALA A 220 -12.13 -0.62 7.67
C ALA A 220 -13.65 -0.36 7.59
N GLY A 221 -14.31 -0.78 6.50
CA GLY A 221 -15.75 -0.55 6.28
C GLY A 221 -16.13 0.92 6.09
N LYS A 222 -15.18 1.77 5.69
CA LYS A 222 -15.38 3.19 5.39
C LYS A 222 -15.42 3.42 3.89
N VAL A 223 -16.06 4.52 3.49
CA VAL A 223 -16.14 4.95 2.09
C VAL A 223 -15.09 6.04 1.89
N ALA A 224 -14.20 5.84 0.92
CA ALA A 224 -13.25 6.86 0.52
C ALA A 224 -13.97 7.99 -0.23
N PRO A 225 -13.49 9.25 -0.16
CA PRO A 225 -14.04 10.32 -0.96
C PRO A 225 -14.05 9.99 -2.46
N GLN A 226 -15.18 10.27 -3.13
CA GLN A 226 -15.40 9.84 -4.52
C GLN A 226 -14.33 10.37 -5.48
N ALA A 227 -13.91 11.62 -5.30
CA ALA A 227 -12.86 12.22 -6.13
C ALA A 227 -11.52 11.46 -6.04
N TRP A 228 -11.23 10.79 -4.93
CA TRP A 228 -10.00 10.01 -4.77
C TRP A 228 -10.10 8.71 -5.55
N GLU A 229 -11.24 8.02 -5.45
CA GLU A 229 -11.48 6.81 -6.24
C GLU A 229 -11.51 7.11 -7.73
N ASP A 230 -12.06 8.26 -8.14
CA ASP A 230 -12.08 8.69 -9.52
C ASP A 230 -10.66 8.98 -10.04
N LEU A 231 -9.82 9.65 -9.25
CA LEU A 231 -8.41 9.85 -9.58
C LEU A 231 -7.67 8.51 -9.73
N VAL A 232 -7.85 7.58 -8.78
CA VAL A 232 -7.26 6.23 -8.87
C VAL A 232 -7.71 5.48 -10.12
N LYS A 233 -9.00 5.55 -10.47
CA LYS A 233 -9.55 4.96 -11.71
C LYS A 233 -8.93 5.58 -12.96
N THR A 234 -8.82 6.91 -12.99
CA THR A 234 -8.21 7.63 -14.11
C THR A 234 -6.74 7.24 -14.27
N THR A 235 -5.97 7.20 -13.18
CA THR A 235 -4.56 6.79 -13.21
C THR A 235 -4.41 5.34 -13.65
N ALA A 236 -5.21 4.41 -13.12
CA ALA A 236 -5.20 3.01 -13.53
C ALA A 236 -5.45 2.80 -15.04
N HIS A 237 -6.19 3.71 -15.68
CA HIS A 237 -6.48 3.69 -17.12
C HIS A 237 -5.48 4.46 -17.98
N ALA A 238 -4.58 5.24 -17.36
CA ALA A 238 -3.65 6.11 -18.05
C ALA A 238 -2.23 5.53 -18.17
N PHE A 239 -1.98 4.33 -17.61
CA PHE A 239 -0.68 3.67 -17.72
C PHE A 239 -0.35 3.30 -19.17
N GLU A 240 0.88 3.61 -19.58
CA GLU A 240 1.47 3.07 -20.80
C GLU A 240 2.13 1.72 -20.49
N ILE A 241 1.75 0.70 -21.27
CA ILE A 241 2.26 -0.66 -21.15
C ILE A 241 3.24 -0.92 -22.28
N THR A 242 4.51 -1.08 -21.94
CA THR A 242 5.58 -1.38 -22.90
C THR A 242 5.89 -2.88 -22.88
N LEU A 243 5.67 -3.54 -24.01
CA LEU A 243 5.97 -4.97 -24.18
C LEU A 243 7.46 -5.18 -24.47
N GLN A 244 8.02 -6.32 -24.06
CA GLN A 244 9.44 -6.67 -24.20
C GLN A 244 10.38 -5.73 -23.42
N ASP A 245 9.90 -5.22 -22.30
CA ASP A 245 10.67 -4.36 -21.39
C ASP A 245 11.04 -5.14 -20.12
N ALA A 246 12.25 -4.93 -19.61
CA ALA A 246 12.71 -5.51 -18.35
C ALA A 246 12.15 -4.76 -17.12
N GLY A 247 11.48 -3.62 -17.31
CA GLY A 247 10.83 -2.87 -16.23
C GLY A 247 11.82 -2.10 -15.35
N ALA A 248 12.98 -1.73 -15.89
CA ALA A 248 14.01 -1.04 -15.13
C ALA A 248 13.59 0.41 -14.82
N GLY A 249 13.28 0.69 -13.55
CA GLY A 249 12.90 2.04 -13.10
C GLY A 249 11.48 2.44 -13.50
N ASP A 250 10.63 1.46 -13.79
CA ASP A 250 9.24 1.69 -14.16
C ASP A 250 8.35 1.92 -12.91
N ASN A 251 7.07 2.18 -13.16
CA ASN A 251 6.05 2.48 -12.15
C ASN A 251 5.21 1.24 -11.81
N TYR A 252 5.81 0.03 -11.78
CA TYR A 252 5.04 -1.19 -11.55
C TYR A 252 4.24 -1.17 -10.24
N HIS A 253 4.80 -0.63 -9.16
CA HIS A 253 4.13 -0.64 -7.85
C HIS A 253 2.81 0.13 -7.91
N GLU A 254 2.85 1.37 -8.41
CA GLU A 254 1.66 2.19 -8.62
C GLU A 254 0.66 1.51 -9.57
N TYR A 255 1.15 0.85 -10.63
CA TYR A 255 0.29 0.06 -11.51
C TYR A 255 -0.42 -1.09 -10.76
N LEU A 256 0.31 -1.86 -9.96
CA LEU A 256 -0.25 -2.97 -9.19
C LEU A 256 -1.26 -2.49 -8.14
N VAL A 257 -0.92 -1.46 -7.38
CA VAL A 257 -1.76 -0.94 -6.28
C VAL A 257 -3.00 -0.24 -6.83
N THR A 258 -2.90 0.53 -7.92
CA THR A 258 -4.09 1.12 -8.54
C THR A 258 -5.02 0.04 -9.12
N ASN A 259 -4.48 -1.03 -9.73
CA ASN A 259 -5.29 -2.17 -10.16
C ASN A 259 -5.86 -2.98 -8.98
N TRP A 260 -5.16 -3.07 -7.86
CA TRP A 260 -5.70 -3.64 -6.63
C TRP A 260 -6.89 -2.83 -6.13
N ALA A 261 -6.75 -1.51 -6.05
CA ALA A 261 -7.83 -0.61 -5.65
C ALA A 261 -9.04 -0.73 -6.59
N MET A 262 -8.81 -0.81 -7.90
CA MET A 262 -9.87 -1.09 -8.89
C MET A 262 -10.64 -2.37 -8.57
N ALA A 263 -9.93 -3.47 -8.26
CA ALA A 263 -10.56 -4.73 -7.89
C ALA A 263 -11.42 -4.59 -6.62
N GLN A 264 -10.92 -3.88 -5.61
CA GLN A 264 -11.64 -3.66 -4.36
C GLN A 264 -12.87 -2.73 -4.53
N MET A 265 -12.86 -1.86 -5.54
CA MET A 265 -14.01 -1.05 -5.94
C MET A 265 -15.04 -1.85 -6.77
N GLY A 266 -14.79 -3.13 -7.06
CA GLY A 266 -15.61 -3.93 -7.98
C GLY A 266 -15.49 -3.49 -9.44
N ALA A 267 -14.50 -2.64 -9.75
CA ALA A 267 -14.17 -2.28 -11.12
C ALA A 267 -13.30 -3.38 -11.74
N ASN A 268 -13.29 -3.43 -13.07
CA ASN A 268 -12.40 -4.34 -13.76
C ASN A 268 -10.94 -3.91 -13.53
N SER A 269 -10.10 -4.84 -13.07
CA SER A 269 -8.66 -4.67 -12.83
C SER A 269 -7.84 -5.58 -13.76
N PHE A 270 -6.57 -5.22 -13.97
CA PHE A 270 -5.61 -5.95 -14.80
C PHE A 270 -6.19 -6.29 -16.17
N LYS A 271 -6.65 -5.24 -16.88
CA LYS A 271 -7.33 -5.35 -18.19
C LYS A 271 -6.41 -5.21 -19.39
N ASP A 272 -5.17 -4.83 -19.15
CA ASP A 272 -4.20 -4.60 -20.21
C ASP A 272 -3.73 -5.91 -20.82
N THR A 273 -3.14 -5.81 -22.00
CA THR A 273 -2.49 -6.94 -22.66
C THR A 273 -1.07 -7.10 -22.14
N TYR A 274 -0.69 -8.31 -21.79
CA TYR A 274 0.65 -8.61 -21.29
C TYR A 274 1.40 -9.55 -22.24
N THR A 275 2.70 -9.68 -22.03
CA THR A 275 3.53 -10.68 -22.72
C THR A 275 4.43 -11.41 -21.75
N SER A 276 4.73 -12.66 -22.04
CA SER A 276 5.68 -13.48 -21.28
C SER A 276 7.13 -13.06 -21.50
N THR A 277 7.42 -12.15 -22.43
CA THR A 277 8.77 -11.69 -22.82
C THR A 277 9.24 -10.41 -22.14
N GLY A 278 8.57 -9.97 -21.06
CA GLY A 278 8.89 -8.74 -20.34
C GLY A 278 7.82 -7.66 -20.55
N VAL A 279 7.49 -6.92 -19.50
CA VAL A 279 6.50 -5.84 -19.51
C VAL A 279 6.99 -4.72 -18.58
N GLY A 280 6.92 -3.48 -19.05
CA GLY A 280 7.17 -2.26 -18.29
C GLY A 280 5.89 -1.42 -18.15
N PHE A 281 5.77 -0.71 -17.03
CA PHE A 281 4.60 0.10 -16.68
C PHE A 281 4.99 1.56 -16.47
N TYR A 282 4.45 2.49 -17.25
CA TYR A 282 4.83 3.90 -17.16
C TYR A 282 3.63 4.78 -16.88
N ALA A 283 3.66 5.49 -15.75
CA ALA A 283 2.61 6.43 -15.37
C ALA A 283 2.77 7.75 -16.15
N ALA A 284 1.64 8.38 -16.50
CA ALA A 284 1.66 9.72 -17.07
C ALA A 284 2.20 10.73 -16.03
N GLN A 285 3.26 11.47 -16.38
CA GLN A 285 3.86 12.44 -15.46
C GLN A 285 2.96 13.67 -15.27
N ASN A 286 2.47 13.87 -14.04
CA ASN A 286 1.73 15.07 -13.63
C ASN A 286 2.51 15.87 -12.58
N ASN A 287 3.16 16.96 -13.00
CA ASN A 287 4.02 17.77 -12.13
C ASN A 287 3.26 18.91 -11.39
N ILE A 288 1.97 18.73 -11.06
CA ILE A 288 1.13 19.76 -10.42
C ILE A 288 0.89 19.41 -8.93
N GLY A 289 1.96 19.17 -8.18
CA GLY A 289 1.87 18.95 -6.73
C GLY A 289 1.72 20.27 -5.97
N ALA A 290 0.72 20.35 -5.08
CA ALA A 290 0.53 21.51 -4.19
C ALA A 290 1.32 21.39 -2.87
N LEU A 291 1.80 20.20 -2.52
CA LEU A 291 2.45 19.93 -1.24
C LEU A 291 3.70 20.79 -1.02
N GLY A 292 4.60 20.80 -2.00
CA GLY A 292 5.84 21.57 -1.95
C GLY A 292 5.57 23.06 -1.85
N ALA A 293 4.71 23.60 -2.72
CA ALA A 293 4.35 25.01 -2.74
C ALA A 293 3.70 25.47 -1.43
N MET A 294 2.74 24.69 -0.88
CA MET A 294 2.15 25.00 0.43
C MET A 294 3.17 24.95 1.56
N SER A 295 4.05 23.94 1.56
CA SER A 295 5.09 23.79 2.58
C SER A 295 6.07 24.96 2.55
N GLU A 296 6.49 25.40 1.36
CA GLU A 296 7.37 26.54 1.17
C GLU A 296 6.72 27.85 1.62
N ILE A 297 5.45 28.07 1.27
CA ILE A 297 4.69 29.24 1.74
C ILE A 297 4.61 29.30 3.27
N LEU A 298 4.32 28.16 3.91
CA LEU A 298 4.22 28.09 5.38
C LEU A 298 5.59 28.18 6.06
N PHE A 299 6.64 27.67 5.42
CA PHE A 299 8.01 27.76 5.93
C PHE A 299 8.54 29.20 5.88
N SER A 300 8.28 29.90 4.77
CA SER A 300 8.64 31.31 4.56
C SER A 300 7.64 32.31 5.20
N TRP A 301 6.79 31.85 6.11
CA TRP A 301 5.77 32.71 6.69
C TRP A 301 6.34 33.64 7.76
N ASP A 302 6.26 34.95 7.50
CA ASP A 302 6.65 35.96 8.47
C ASP A 302 5.55 36.17 9.52
N GLY A 303 5.86 35.89 10.79
CA GLY A 303 4.94 36.05 11.92
C GLY A 303 4.22 34.76 12.35
N PRO A 304 3.26 34.85 13.28
CA PRO A 304 2.57 33.67 13.78
C PRO A 304 1.69 33.05 12.68
N ARG A 305 1.91 31.76 12.40
CA ARG A 305 0.99 30.96 11.60
C ARG A 305 -0.30 30.73 12.40
N SER A 306 -1.43 30.70 11.70
CA SER A 306 -2.71 30.27 12.27
C SER A 306 -2.98 28.82 11.88
N ALA A 307 -3.52 28.05 12.82
CA ALA A 307 -3.99 26.70 12.57
C ALA A 307 -5.34 26.71 11.81
N GLN A 308 -6.04 27.85 11.80
CA GLN A 308 -7.32 27.99 11.11
C GLN A 308 -7.10 28.26 9.62
N TRP A 309 -7.56 27.33 8.78
CA TRP A 309 -7.50 27.48 7.32
C TRP A 309 -8.21 28.74 6.83
N SER A 310 -9.37 29.07 7.38
CA SER A 310 -10.15 30.26 7.02
C SER A 310 -9.35 31.57 7.13
N VAL A 311 -8.40 31.64 8.05
CA VAL A 311 -7.50 32.79 8.27
C VAL A 311 -6.33 32.77 7.27
N MET A 312 -5.76 31.60 7.02
CA MET A 312 -4.56 31.44 6.18
C MET A 312 -4.87 31.43 4.68
N ARG A 313 -6.06 30.95 4.28
CA ARG A 313 -6.40 30.60 2.89
C ARG A 313 -6.09 31.69 1.89
N ARG A 314 -6.51 32.93 2.17
CA ARG A 314 -6.37 34.06 1.23
C ARG A 314 -4.91 34.29 0.89
N ASN A 315 -4.08 34.35 1.92
CA ASN A 315 -2.66 34.64 1.79
C ASN A 315 -1.89 33.46 1.17
N VAL A 316 -2.31 32.21 1.43
CA VAL A 316 -1.77 31.04 0.73
C VAL A 316 -2.11 31.11 -0.75
N PHE A 317 -3.37 31.30 -1.12
CA PHE A 317 -3.80 31.37 -2.52
C PHE A 317 -3.14 32.52 -3.30
N THR A 318 -2.92 33.68 -2.69
CA THR A 318 -2.25 34.81 -3.37
C THR A 318 -0.78 34.55 -3.72
N ARG A 319 -0.17 33.50 -3.15
CA ARG A 319 1.23 33.13 -3.37
C ARG A 319 1.39 31.90 -4.28
N LEU A 320 0.30 31.21 -4.61
CA LEU A 320 0.32 30.04 -5.48
C LEU A 320 0.22 30.46 -6.95
N ASP A 321 0.82 29.68 -7.85
CA ASP A 321 0.52 29.77 -9.27
C ASP A 321 -0.93 29.33 -9.55
N ASP A 322 -1.54 29.81 -10.64
CA ASP A 322 -2.93 29.52 -11.00
C ASP A 322 -3.22 28.02 -11.18
N ARG A 323 -2.26 27.23 -11.64
CA ARG A 323 -2.43 25.77 -11.80
C ARG A 323 -2.45 25.08 -10.44
N VAL A 324 -1.48 25.36 -9.56
CA VAL A 324 -1.43 24.79 -8.21
C VAL A 324 -2.59 25.29 -7.35
N ALA A 325 -3.01 26.55 -7.49
CA ALA A 325 -4.19 27.09 -6.82
C ALA A 325 -5.48 26.34 -7.23
N ARG A 326 -5.66 26.04 -8.52
CA ARG A 326 -6.80 25.24 -8.97
C ARG A 326 -6.75 23.82 -8.41
N HIS A 327 -5.59 23.16 -8.48
CA HIS A 327 -5.41 21.82 -7.90
C HIS A 327 -5.71 21.79 -6.40
N LEU A 328 -5.17 22.73 -5.62
CA LEU A 328 -5.47 22.85 -4.19
C LEU A 328 -6.97 23.07 -3.93
N SER A 329 -7.64 23.86 -4.76
CA SER A 329 -9.09 24.08 -4.64
C SER A 329 -9.90 22.80 -4.88
N GLU A 330 -9.44 21.91 -5.75
CA GLU A 330 -10.07 20.60 -6.00
C GLU A 330 -9.88 19.67 -4.80
N ILE A 331 -8.68 19.65 -4.19
CA ILE A 331 -8.40 18.88 -2.97
C ILE A 331 -9.28 19.35 -1.81
N ILE A 332 -9.39 20.67 -1.60
CA ILE A 332 -10.23 21.22 -0.51
C ILE A 332 -11.70 20.82 -0.71
N LYS A 333 -12.16 20.71 -1.95
CA LYS A 333 -13.54 20.27 -2.26
C LYS A 333 -13.73 18.76 -2.16
N SER A 334 -12.65 17.97 -2.20
CA SER A 334 -12.74 16.51 -2.21
C SER A 334 -13.10 15.93 -0.84
N THR A 335 -12.96 16.68 0.25
CA THR A 335 -13.24 16.20 1.61
C THR A 335 -13.63 17.33 2.56
N SER A 336 -14.48 17.04 3.55
CA SER A 336 -14.79 17.95 4.65
C SER A 336 -13.64 18.11 5.66
N GLU A 337 -12.67 17.18 5.64
CA GLU A 337 -11.62 17.09 6.66
C GLU A 337 -10.41 17.99 6.41
N PHE A 338 -10.43 18.81 5.34
CA PHE A 338 -9.29 19.65 4.98
C PHE A 338 -8.93 20.66 6.08
N GLU A 339 -9.91 21.27 6.74
CA GLU A 339 -9.62 22.23 7.81
C GLU A 339 -8.98 21.56 9.04
N ALA A 340 -9.46 20.38 9.43
CA ALA A 340 -8.88 19.59 10.52
C ALA A 340 -7.47 19.10 10.17
N PHE A 341 -7.24 18.72 8.93
CA PHE A 341 -5.91 18.41 8.42
C PHE A 341 -4.98 19.63 8.52
N PHE A 342 -5.46 20.79 8.09
CA PHE A 342 -4.68 22.01 8.04
C PHE A 342 -4.25 22.49 9.44
N ASP A 343 -5.08 22.28 10.46
CA ASP A 343 -4.76 22.59 11.87
C ASP A 343 -3.39 22.04 12.29
N HIS A 344 -3.12 20.77 11.94
CA HIS A 344 -1.84 20.13 12.19
C HIS A 344 -0.77 20.47 11.14
N PHE A 345 -1.13 20.47 9.85
CA PHE A 345 -0.19 20.74 8.75
C PHE A 345 0.45 22.14 8.84
N ALA A 346 -0.32 23.13 9.31
CA ALA A 346 0.14 24.49 9.51
C ALA A 346 1.29 24.59 10.51
N ARG A 347 1.42 23.64 11.46
CA ARG A 347 2.38 23.70 12.59
C ARG A 347 2.38 25.10 13.21
N ALA A 348 1.18 25.66 13.36
CA ALA A 348 1.01 26.90 14.10
C ALA A 348 1.36 26.58 15.54
N SER A 349 2.27 27.36 16.13
CA SER A 349 2.54 27.24 17.55
C SER A 349 1.20 27.40 18.26
N SER A 350 0.71 26.34 18.90
CA SER A 350 -0.36 26.49 19.87
C SER A 350 0.14 27.56 20.85
N GLY A 351 -0.56 28.69 20.95
CA GLY A 351 -0.18 29.81 21.79
C GLY A 351 -0.26 29.45 23.27
N GLY A 352 0.64 28.59 23.75
CA GLY A 352 0.52 27.89 25.01
C GLY A 352 1.72 27.02 25.33
N SER A 353 2.91 27.63 25.44
CA SER A 353 3.97 27.24 26.39
C SER A 353 5.01 28.36 26.55
N SER A 354 4.55 29.60 26.76
CA SER A 354 5.34 30.60 27.49
C SER A 354 5.17 30.49 29.02
N VAL A 355 4.36 29.55 29.50
CA VAL A 355 4.12 29.35 30.94
C VAL A 355 5.14 28.38 31.58
N MET A 356 5.84 27.55 30.79
CA MET A 356 6.91 26.69 31.34
C MET A 356 8.26 27.40 31.47
N ALA A 357 8.49 28.50 30.73
CA ALA A 357 9.70 29.31 30.86
C ALA A 357 9.67 30.24 32.09
N ALA A 358 8.48 30.59 32.60
CA ALA A 358 8.34 31.41 33.80
C ALA A 358 8.49 30.62 35.11
N GLN A 359 8.14 29.32 35.12
CA GLN A 359 8.27 28.48 36.33
C GLN A 359 9.67 27.91 36.56
N VAL A 360 10.53 27.86 35.54
CA VAL A 360 11.93 27.44 35.71
C VAL A 360 12.78 28.56 36.33
N HIS A 361 12.37 29.83 36.23
CA HIS A 361 13.14 30.93 36.80
C HIS A 361 12.87 31.22 38.29
N GLU A 362 11.76 30.73 38.85
CA GLU A 362 11.41 30.95 40.26
C GLU A 362 11.89 29.83 41.21
N LEU A 363 12.30 28.68 40.67
CA LEU A 363 12.92 27.58 41.42
C LEU A 363 14.46 27.68 41.54
N ALA A 364 15.07 28.70 40.93
CA ALA A 364 16.51 28.98 41.02
C ALA A 364 16.86 30.12 42.00
N ARG A 365 15.89 30.58 42.82
CA ARG A 365 16.09 31.65 43.84
C ARG A 365 15.51 31.31 45.22
N ARG A 366 15.32 30.04 45.53
CA ARG A 366 15.15 29.53 46.90
C ARG A 366 16.06 28.32 47.06
#